data_AF-T0ZGY1-F1
#
_entry.id   AF-T0ZGY1-F1
#
_cell.length_a   1.000
_cell.length_b   1.000
_cell.length_c   1.000
_cell.angle_alpha   90.00
_cell.angle_beta   90.00
_cell.angle_gamma   90.00
#
_symmetry.space_group_name_H-M   'P 1'
#
loop_
_entity.id
_entity.type
_entity.pdbx_description
1 polymer ?
#
loop_
_entity_poly.entity_id
_entity_poly.type
_entity_poly.pdbx_seq_one_letter_code
_entity_poly.pdbx_strand_id
1 'polypeptide(L)'
;MISDLGKVDEKLIEEAKGSDIIAMEANHDLDMLRKGSYSPGLKTRIEGSYGHLSNVQSGEALSEICTENTRIVLTHLSQENNSEKIALSTVKRILQWNSVPYKSIECASQAGGSSLYSIDKDTSVSEILKKRK
;
A
#
# COMPACT_ATOMS: atom_id res chain seq x y z
N MET A 1 0.25 -6.20 6.99
CA MET A 1 -0.55 -5.50 5.96
C MET A 1 -1.24 -4.35 6.65
N ILE A 2 -1.10 -3.14 6.12
CA ILE A 2 -1.63 -1.90 6.68
C ILE A 2 -2.61 -1.33 5.66
N SER A 3 -3.91 -1.41 5.93
CA SER A 3 -4.94 -0.91 5.02
C SER A 3 -6.25 -0.58 5.74
N ASP A 4 -7.04 0.31 5.14
CA ASP A 4 -8.35 0.78 5.59
C ASP A 4 -8.31 1.43 6.98
N LEU A 5 -7.22 2.17 7.25
CA LEU A 5 -6.98 2.75 8.57
C LEU A 5 -7.29 4.23 8.67
N GLY A 6 -7.28 4.98 7.57
CA GLY A 6 -7.45 6.45 7.54
C GLY A 6 -6.37 7.26 8.27
N LYS A 7 -5.62 6.63 9.18
CA LYS A 7 -4.49 7.18 9.93
C LYS A 7 -3.50 6.06 10.28
N VAL A 8 -2.21 6.40 10.33
CA VAL A 8 -1.17 5.57 10.95
C VAL A 8 -0.84 6.18 12.31
N ASP A 9 -0.91 5.39 13.38
CA ASP A 9 -0.50 5.82 14.73
C ASP A 9 0.90 5.32 15.09
N GLU A 10 1.48 5.89 16.14
CA GLU A 10 2.85 5.59 16.57
C GLU A 10 3.03 4.11 16.91
N LYS A 11 2.03 3.50 17.54
CA LYS A 11 2.06 2.08 17.90
C LYS A 11 2.18 1.20 16.65
N LEU A 12 1.42 1.50 15.60
CA LEU A 12 1.50 0.77 14.34
C LEU A 12 2.86 0.94 13.67
N ILE A 13 3.46 2.14 13.75
CA ILE A 13 4.82 2.38 13.24
C ILE A 13 5.83 1.50 13.98
N GLU A 14 5.78 1.48 15.31
CA GLU A 14 6.66 0.67 16.14
C GLU A 14 6.54 -0.82 15.82
N GLU A 15 5.32 -1.34 15.70
CA GLU A 15 5.07 -2.76 15.40
C GLU A 15 5.51 -3.13 13.98
N ALA A 16 5.41 -2.21 13.02
CA ALA A 16 5.76 -2.48 11.63
C ALA A 16 7.25 -2.30 11.32
N LYS A 17 7.99 -1.58 12.17
CA LYS A 17 9.37 -1.15 11.92
C LYS A 17 10.31 -2.33 11.66
N GLY A 18 11.08 -2.23 10.58
CA GLY A 18 12.05 -3.26 10.20
C GLY A 18 11.45 -4.51 9.54
N SER A 19 10.15 -4.50 9.19
CA SER A 19 9.54 -5.60 8.44
C SER A 19 10.22 -5.82 7.09
N ASP A 20 10.42 -7.10 6.71
CA ASP A 20 10.98 -7.49 5.41
C ASP A 20 10.05 -7.18 4.23
N ILE A 21 8.74 -7.23 4.46
CA ILE A 21 7.71 -6.95 3.46
C ILE A 21 6.61 -6.12 4.12
N ILE A 22 6.25 -5.00 3.49
CA ILE A 22 5.16 -4.13 3.91
C ILE A 22 4.18 -3.94 2.76
N ALA A 23 2.96 -4.42 2.95
CA ALA A 23 1.82 -3.99 2.16
C ALA A 23 1.18 -2.77 2.82
N MET A 24 1.22 -1.63 2.15
CA MET A 24 0.73 -0.34 2.64
C MET A 24 -0.38 0.18 1.71
N GLU A 25 -1.50 0.60 2.28
CA GLU A 25 -2.54 1.30 1.54
C GLU A 25 -2.01 2.62 1.00
N ALA A 26 -2.29 2.91 -0.27
CA ALA A 26 -2.01 4.18 -0.93
C ALA A 26 -3.21 4.52 -1.82
N ASN A 27 -4.30 4.94 -1.18
CA ASN A 27 -5.61 4.91 -1.80
C ASN A 27 -5.79 6.03 -2.82
N HIS A 28 -5.49 7.27 -2.47
CA HIS A 28 -5.80 8.40 -3.32
C HIS A 28 -4.67 9.42 -3.39
N ASP A 29 -4.63 10.12 -4.51
CA ASP A 29 -3.97 11.40 -4.64
C ASP A 29 -4.92 12.53 -4.20
N LEU A 30 -4.41 13.46 -3.39
CA LEU A 30 -5.22 14.52 -2.79
C LEU A 30 -5.82 15.45 -3.86
N ASP A 31 -5.06 15.79 -4.89
CA ASP A 31 -5.53 16.69 -5.93
C ASP A 31 -6.56 16.01 -6.83
N MET A 32 -6.32 14.74 -7.18
CA MET A 32 -7.30 13.94 -7.91
C MET A 32 -8.59 13.80 -7.12
N LEU A 33 -8.53 13.45 -5.83
CA LEU A 33 -9.72 13.29 -4.99
C LEU A 33 -10.52 14.59 -4.89
N ARG A 34 -9.85 15.73 -4.70
CA ARG A 34 -10.52 17.04 -4.58
C ARG A 34 -11.19 17.45 -5.90
N LYS A 35 -10.54 17.23 -7.04
CA LYS A 35 -11.04 17.59 -8.37
C LYS A 35 -11.97 16.54 -8.99
N GLY A 36 -11.99 15.32 -8.44
CA GLY A 36 -12.73 14.18 -8.95
C GLY A 36 -14.24 14.32 -8.87
N SER A 37 -14.93 13.39 -9.51
CA SER A 37 -16.39 13.35 -9.70
C SER A 37 -17.18 13.00 -8.42
N TYR A 38 -16.50 12.56 -7.37
CA TYR A 38 -17.15 12.11 -6.14
C TYR A 38 -17.96 13.22 -5.46
N SER A 39 -19.04 12.83 -4.78
CA SER A 39 -19.84 13.79 -4.00
C SER A 39 -19.00 14.36 -2.85
N PRO A 40 -19.27 15.60 -2.40
CA PRO A 40 -18.53 16.21 -1.29
C PRO A 40 -18.50 15.33 -0.04
N GLY A 41 -19.61 14.70 0.33
CA GLY A 41 -19.67 13.80 1.49
C GLY A 41 -18.80 12.55 1.35
N LEU A 42 -18.67 11.99 0.14
CA LEU A 42 -17.78 10.87 -0.12
C LEU A 42 -16.30 11.31 -0.04
N LYS A 43 -15.96 12.49 -0.57
CA LYS A 43 -14.60 13.05 -0.45
C LYS A 43 -14.21 13.24 1.01
N THR A 44 -15.09 13.84 1.82
CA THR A 44 -14.87 14.02 3.26
C THR A 44 -14.69 12.69 4.00
N ARG A 45 -15.46 11.65 3.64
CA ARG A 45 -15.30 10.33 4.25
C ARG A 45 -13.96 9.69 3.91
N ILE A 46 -13.49 9.84 2.66
CA ILE A 46 -12.22 9.27 2.20
C ILE A 46 -11.02 9.97 2.85
N GLU A 47 -11.03 11.31 2.92
CA GLU A 47 -9.96 12.11 3.55
C GLU A 47 -9.99 12.05 5.09
N GLY A 48 -11.08 11.56 5.69
CA GLY A 48 -11.24 11.53 7.14
C GLY A 48 -10.34 10.50 7.83
N SER A 49 -10.15 10.65 9.14
CA SER A 49 -9.29 9.78 9.96
C SER A 49 -9.72 8.30 10.04
N TYR A 50 -10.92 7.98 9.57
CA TYR A 50 -11.47 6.61 9.45
C TYR A 50 -11.69 6.19 7.98
N GLY A 51 -11.17 6.99 7.05
CA GLY A 51 -11.25 6.76 5.62
C GLY A 51 -10.06 5.94 5.15
N HIS A 52 -9.37 6.46 4.14
CA HIS A 52 -8.28 5.75 3.48
C HIS A 52 -7.00 6.57 3.53
N LEU A 53 -5.85 5.92 3.63
CA LEU A 53 -4.57 6.62 3.57
C LEU A 53 -4.35 7.22 2.17
N SER A 54 -4.03 8.51 2.13
CA SER A 54 -3.52 9.16 0.92
C SER A 54 -2.10 8.69 0.62
N ASN A 55 -1.68 8.81 -0.65
CA ASN A 55 -0.31 8.48 -1.07
C ASN A 55 0.77 9.21 -0.22
N VAL A 56 0.46 10.41 0.27
CA VAL A 56 1.37 11.22 1.10
C VAL A 56 1.51 10.60 2.49
N GLN A 57 0.38 10.32 3.17
CA GLN A 57 0.38 9.70 4.49
C GLN A 57 1.08 8.34 4.48
N SER A 58 0.89 7.55 3.41
CA SER A 58 1.60 6.29 3.22
C SER A 58 3.11 6.50 3.14
N GLY A 59 3.57 7.50 2.39
CA GLY A 59 4.99 7.82 2.26
C GLY A 59 5.62 8.33 3.56
N GLU A 60 4.89 9.13 4.33
CA GLU A 60 5.30 9.61 5.65
C GLU A 60 5.46 8.43 6.61
N ALA A 61 4.43 7.58 6.75
CA ALA A 61 4.49 6.40 7.59
C ALA A 61 5.63 5.45 7.18
N LEU A 62 5.78 5.16 5.87
CA LEU A 62 6.87 4.31 5.38
C LEU A 62 8.25 4.91 5.67
N SER A 63 8.38 6.24 5.79
CA SER A 63 9.65 6.88 6.13
C SER A 63 10.13 6.55 7.53
N GLU A 64 9.22 6.21 8.44
CA GLU A 64 9.53 5.84 9.82
C GLU A 64 9.72 4.32 10.01
N ILE A 65 9.16 3.54 9.08
CA ILE A 65 9.06 2.08 9.19
C ILE A 65 10.18 1.35 8.41
N CYS A 66 10.54 1.85 7.22
CA CYS A 66 11.37 1.12 6.27
C CYS A 66 12.85 1.08 6.64
N THR A 67 13.51 -0.01 6.21
CA THR A 67 14.96 -0.22 6.25
C THR A 67 15.45 -0.68 4.88
N GLU A 68 16.77 -0.82 4.66
CA GLU A 68 17.30 -1.30 3.37
C GLU A 68 16.79 -2.69 2.95
N ASN A 69 16.29 -3.50 3.89
CA ASN A 69 15.77 -4.83 3.62
C ASN A 69 14.28 -4.85 3.24
N THR A 70 13.57 -3.76 3.53
CA THR A 70 12.11 -3.68 3.39
C THR A 70 11.69 -3.65 1.93
N ARG A 71 10.80 -4.57 1.54
CA ARG A 71 10.10 -4.59 0.25
C ARG A 71 8.70 -4.02 0.42
N ILE A 72 8.36 -2.99 -0.36
CA ILE A 72 7.11 -2.25 -0.23
C ILE A 72 6.14 -2.67 -1.35
N VAL A 73 4.90 -2.93 -0.98
CA VAL A 73 3.78 -3.12 -1.92
C VAL A 73 2.72 -2.08 -1.61
N LEU A 74 2.48 -1.17 -2.54
CA LEU A 74 1.38 -0.23 -2.45
C LEU A 74 0.09 -0.91 -2.89
N THR A 75 -0.95 -0.82 -2.07
CA THR A 75 -2.22 -1.53 -2.24
C THR A 75 -3.41 -0.59 -2.09
N HIS A 76 -4.61 -1.09 -2.39
CA HIS A 76 -5.88 -0.38 -2.19
C HIS A 76 -5.98 0.94 -2.98
N LEU A 77 -5.40 1.02 -4.17
CA LEU A 77 -5.45 2.21 -5.03
C LEU A 77 -6.88 2.46 -5.52
N SER A 78 -7.34 3.70 -5.36
CA SER A 78 -8.60 4.18 -5.95
C SER A 78 -8.51 4.13 -7.47
N GLN A 79 -9.53 3.58 -8.12
CA GLN A 79 -9.62 3.53 -9.59
C GLN A 79 -9.81 4.94 -10.20
N GLU A 80 -10.52 5.82 -9.48
CA GLU A 80 -10.90 7.15 -9.97
C GLU A 80 -9.92 8.23 -9.53
N ASN A 81 -9.42 8.14 -8.28
CA ASN A 81 -8.65 9.21 -7.65
C ASN A 81 -7.17 8.82 -7.43
N ASN A 82 -6.66 7.85 -8.18
CA ASN A 82 -5.26 7.47 -8.14
C ASN A 82 -4.82 6.78 -9.43
N SER A 83 -3.51 6.55 -9.54
CA SER A 83 -2.93 5.59 -10.49
C SER A 83 -1.65 5.01 -9.91
N GLU A 84 -1.25 3.83 -10.37
CA GLU A 84 0.01 3.20 -9.93
C GLU A 84 1.20 4.14 -10.09
N LYS A 85 1.27 4.86 -11.22
CA LYS A 85 2.33 5.83 -11.50
C LYS A 85 2.35 6.96 -10.47
N ILE A 86 1.20 7.51 -10.11
CA ILE A 86 1.11 8.62 -9.16
C ILE A 86 1.48 8.13 -7.75
N ALA A 87 0.89 7.02 -7.30
CA ALA A 87 1.18 6.43 -6.00
C ALA A 87 2.68 6.14 -5.84
N LEU A 88 3.30 5.44 -6.80
CA LEU A 88 4.74 5.17 -6.80
C LEU A 88 5.56 6.45 -6.80
N SER A 89 5.22 7.42 -7.65
CA SER A 89 6.00 8.66 -7.74
C SER A 89 5.96 9.46 -6.43
N THR A 90 4.79 9.55 -5.80
CA THR A 90 4.59 10.30 -4.55
C THR A 90 5.35 9.64 -3.40
N VAL A 91 5.17 8.32 -3.21
CA VAL A 91 5.84 7.59 -2.13
C VAL A 91 7.35 7.58 -2.33
N LYS A 92 7.85 7.28 -3.54
CA LYS A 92 9.29 7.28 -3.83
C LYS A 92 9.92 8.64 -3.56
N ARG A 93 9.24 9.73 -3.94
CA ARG A 93 9.73 11.09 -3.71
C ARG A 93 9.86 11.40 -2.22
N ILE A 94 8.88 11.02 -1.41
CA ILE A 94 8.92 11.24 0.05
C ILE A 94 10.06 10.44 0.68
N LEU A 95 10.19 9.14 0.34
CA LEU A 95 11.28 8.30 0.84
C LEU A 95 12.65 8.84 0.43
N GLN A 96 12.79 9.30 -0.82
CA GLN A 96 14.02 9.92 -1.32
C GLN A 96 14.36 11.21 -0.56
N TRP A 97 13.37 12.08 -0.36
CA TRP A 97 13.55 13.33 0.38
C TRP A 97 14.01 13.09 1.82
N ASN A 98 13.46 12.06 2.46
CA ASN A 98 13.82 11.67 3.82
C ASN A 98 15.06 10.77 3.89
N SER A 99 15.73 10.49 2.76
CA SER A 99 16.89 9.59 2.68
C SER A 99 16.64 8.19 3.25
N VAL A 100 15.42 7.67 3.09
CA VAL A 100 15.01 6.37 3.63
C VAL A 100 15.34 5.26 2.63
N PRO A 101 16.18 4.29 3.00
CA PRO A 101 16.49 3.15 2.14
C PRO A 101 15.33 2.15 2.12
N TYR A 102 15.20 1.43 1.01
CA TYR A 102 14.29 0.29 0.86
C TYR A 102 14.81 -0.64 -0.25
N LYS A 103 14.42 -1.90 -0.21
CA LYS A 103 14.88 -2.93 -1.15
C LYS A 103 14.19 -2.83 -2.51
N SER A 104 12.87 -2.71 -2.50
CA SER A 104 12.05 -2.58 -3.71
C SER A 104 10.70 -1.96 -3.37
N ILE A 105 10.03 -1.39 -4.38
CA ILE A 105 8.66 -0.87 -4.25
C ILE A 105 7.89 -1.14 -5.54
N GLU A 106 6.69 -1.69 -5.40
CA GLU A 106 5.74 -1.94 -6.49
C GLU A 106 4.30 -1.64 -6.06
N CYS A 107 3.37 -1.63 -7.02
CA CYS A 107 1.94 -1.59 -6.75
C CYS A 107 1.35 -2.98 -6.97
N ALA A 108 0.44 -3.39 -6.08
CA ALA A 108 -0.47 -4.49 -6.35
C ALA A 108 -1.86 -3.92 -6.65
N SER A 109 -2.16 -3.76 -7.94
CA SER A 109 -3.49 -3.39 -8.38
C SER A 109 -4.40 -4.62 -8.51
N GLN A 110 -5.70 -4.36 -8.63
CA GLN A 110 -6.71 -5.40 -8.85
C GLN A 110 -6.46 -6.23 -10.13
N ALA A 111 -5.69 -5.70 -11.09
CA ALA A 111 -5.35 -6.38 -12.33
C ALA A 111 -3.96 -7.06 -12.30
N GLY A 112 -3.00 -6.52 -11.53
CA GLY A 112 -1.60 -6.93 -11.59
C GLY A 112 -1.11 -7.83 -10.46
N GLY A 113 -1.77 -7.85 -9.30
CA GLY A 113 -1.25 -8.54 -8.12
C GLY A 113 0.16 -8.03 -7.71
N SER A 114 0.84 -8.73 -6.80
CA SER A 114 2.24 -8.47 -6.46
C SER A 114 3.15 -9.51 -7.10
N SER A 115 4.35 -9.11 -7.50
CA SER A 115 5.37 -10.04 -8.03
C SER A 115 6.09 -10.83 -6.92
N LEU A 116 5.85 -10.48 -5.65
CA LEU A 116 6.57 -11.07 -4.50
C LEU A 116 6.28 -12.56 -4.28
N TYR A 117 5.15 -13.06 -4.75
CA TYR A 117 4.76 -14.47 -4.57
C TYR A 117 3.95 -14.97 -5.77
N SER A 118 4.43 -16.06 -6.39
CA SER A 118 3.69 -16.81 -7.41
C SER A 118 3.18 -18.10 -6.81
N ILE A 119 1.90 -18.41 -7.05
CA ILE A 119 1.37 -19.76 -6.82
C ILE A 119 1.70 -20.58 -8.07
N ASP A 120 2.57 -21.58 -7.95
CA ASP A 120 2.78 -22.55 -9.01
C ASP A 120 1.45 -23.28 -9.26
N LYS A 121 0.89 -23.11 -10.47
CA LYS A 121 -0.38 -23.73 -10.88
C LYS A 121 -0.31 -25.26 -10.99
N ASP A 122 0.84 -25.87 -10.74
CA ASP A 122 1.07 -27.31 -10.91
C ASP A 122 0.76 -28.16 -9.66
N THR A 123 0.33 -27.57 -8.54
CA THR A 123 -0.21 -28.39 -7.45
C THR A 123 -1.65 -28.78 -7.78
N SER A 124 -1.82 -29.93 -8.42
CA SER A 124 -3.13 -30.55 -8.61
C SER A 124 -3.82 -30.67 -7.24
N VAL A 125 -5.10 -30.25 -7.16
CA VAL A 125 -5.95 -30.38 -5.95
C VAL A 125 -5.92 -31.82 -5.39
N SER A 126 -5.65 -32.80 -6.26
CA SER A 126 -5.50 -34.21 -5.91
C SER A 126 -4.31 -34.53 -4.99
N GLU A 127 -3.22 -33.76 -5.01
CA GLU A 127 -2.05 -33.97 -4.14
C GLU A 127 -2.28 -33.45 -2.72
N ILE A 128 -3.04 -32.36 -2.59
CA ILE A 128 -3.38 -31.76 -1.29
C ILE A 128 -4.28 -32.70 -0.48
N LEU A 129 -5.19 -33.43 -1.14
CA LEU A 129 -6.09 -34.38 -0.48
C LEU A 129 -5.41 -35.69 -0.07
N LYS A 130 -4.27 -36.06 -0.67
CA LYS A 130 -3.51 -37.27 -0.29
C LYS A 130 -2.67 -37.10 0.97
N LYS A 131 -2.30 -35.86 1.34
CA LYS A 131 -1.53 -35.56 2.56
C LYS A 131 -2.37 -35.48 3.85
N ARG A 132 -3.67 -35.78 3.78
CA ARG A 132 -4.60 -35.82 4.93
C ARG A 132 -5.00 -37.24 5.38
N LYS A 133 -4.24 -38.27 5.01
CA LYS A 133 -4.37 -39.62 5.58
C LYS A 133 -3.18 -39.95 6.47
#